data_AF-A0A1G1WBL0-F1
#
_entry.id   AF-A0A1G1WBL0-F1
#
_cell.length_a   1.000
_cell.length_b   1.000
_cell.length_c   1.000
_cell.angle_alpha   90.00
_cell.angle_beta   90.00
_cell.angle_gamma   90.00
#
_symmetry.space_group_name_H-M   'P 1'
#
loop_
_entity.id
_entity.type
_entity.pdbx_description
1 polymer ?
#
loop_
_entity_poly.entity_id
_entity_poly.type
_entity_poly.pdbx_seq_one_letter_code
_entity_poly.pdbx_strand_id
1 'polypeptide(L)'
;MFIGEYLHSLDHKGRVSIPKKFRSDLEAGGVLTRGLESCLFLYAKNDWQKLLTKMEKLPLTKKESREFTRYLLAGAAEVKFDSLGRIMVPAYLREYAFLTDETSVIGVGQRVELWDKIRWEKYRKEVEKKSEEIAQSLEELGL
;
A
#
# COMPACT_ATOMS: atom_id res chain seq x y z
N MET A 1 -2.23 8.76 11.26
CA MET A 1 -0.99 8.75 10.45
C MET A 1 -0.34 7.39 10.59
N PHE A 2 0.01 6.75 9.48
CA PHE A 2 0.59 5.41 9.47
C PHE A 2 2.12 5.47 9.50
N ILE A 3 2.75 4.92 10.53
CA ILE A 3 4.21 4.81 10.64
C ILE A 3 4.64 3.48 11.27
N GLY A 4 5.80 2.99 10.83
CA GLY A 4 6.45 1.78 11.35
C GLY A 4 6.26 0.54 10.48
N GLU A 5 7.04 -0.49 10.78
CA GLU A 5 7.05 -1.79 10.09
C GLU A 5 6.56 -2.88 11.04
N TYR A 6 5.63 -3.72 10.58
CA TYR A 6 5.01 -4.78 11.38
C TYR A 6 4.93 -6.06 10.57
N LEU A 7 5.12 -7.21 11.20
CA LEU A 7 5.05 -8.51 10.53
C LEU A 7 3.81 -9.28 10.97
N HIS A 8 3.04 -9.78 9.99
CA HIS A 8 1.82 -10.55 10.22
C HIS A 8 1.70 -11.72 9.24
N SER A 9 1.13 -12.84 9.69
CA SER A 9 0.81 -13.94 8.78
C SER A 9 -0.42 -13.65 7.93
N LEU A 10 -0.41 -14.17 6.72
CA LEU A 10 -1.55 -14.31 5.82
C LEU A 10 -2.25 -15.62 6.18
N ASP A 11 -3.52 -15.55 6.57
CA ASP A 11 -4.24 -16.77 6.90
C ASP A 11 -4.72 -17.53 5.65
N HIS A 12 -5.17 -18.78 5.85
CA HIS A 12 -5.67 -19.66 4.79
C HIS A 12 -6.86 -19.09 3.98
N LYS A 13 -7.54 -18.06 4.48
CA LYS A 13 -8.63 -17.37 3.76
C LYS A 13 -8.13 -16.10 3.04
N GLY A 14 -6.83 -15.83 3.09
CA GLY A 14 -6.19 -14.66 2.53
C GLY A 14 -6.46 -13.38 3.32
N ARG A 15 -6.61 -13.48 4.65
CA ARG A 15 -6.75 -12.32 5.53
C ARG A 15 -5.43 -11.96 6.19
N VAL A 16 -5.18 -10.67 6.34
CA VAL A 16 -3.99 -10.14 7.03
C VAL A 16 -4.44 -9.29 8.22
N SER A 17 -3.78 -9.48 9.36
CA SER A 17 -3.99 -8.63 10.53
C SER A 17 -3.43 -7.24 10.31
N ILE A 18 -4.20 -6.20 10.65
CA ILE A 18 -3.70 -4.82 10.61
C ILE A 18 -3.26 -4.40 12.02
N PRO A 19 -2.08 -3.76 12.17
CA PRO A 19 -1.56 -3.28 13.44
C PRO A 19 -2.58 -2.45 14.20
N LYS A 20 -2.71 -2.67 15.53
CA LYS A 20 -3.70 -1.96 16.35
C LYS A 20 -3.64 -0.44 16.21
N LYS A 21 -2.43 0.11 16.10
CA LYS A 21 -2.18 1.56 15.93
C LYS A 21 -2.77 2.14 14.63
N PHE A 22 -3.01 1.32 13.61
CA PHE A 22 -3.55 1.75 12.32
C PHE A 22 -5.08 1.62 12.26
N ARG A 23 -5.70 0.90 13.20
CA ARG A 23 -7.12 0.55 13.13
C ARG A 23 -8.05 1.75 13.30
N SER A 24 -7.68 2.72 14.13
CA SER A 24 -8.48 3.94 14.34
C SER A 24 -8.61 4.76 13.05
N ASP A 25 -7.52 4.89 12.29
CA ASP A 25 -7.52 5.61 11.01
C ASP A 25 -8.30 4.85 9.90
N LEU A 26 -8.55 3.55 10.10
CA LEU A 26 -9.22 2.64 9.15
C LEU A 26 -10.60 2.17 9.65
N GLU A 27 -11.17 2.81 10.69
CA GLU A 27 -12.41 2.36 11.34
C GLU A 27 -13.59 2.26 10.37
N ALA A 28 -13.71 3.22 9.45
CA ALA A 28 -14.74 3.23 8.39
C ALA A 28 -14.46 2.22 7.25
N GLY A 29 -13.44 1.37 7.40
CA GLY A 29 -12.85 0.55 6.35
C GLY A 29 -11.77 1.30 5.57
N GLY A 30 -11.28 0.64 4.52
CA GLY A 30 -10.25 1.18 3.65
C GLY A 30 -10.41 0.73 2.21
N VAL A 31 -9.51 1.22 1.35
CA VAL A 31 -9.40 0.81 -0.04
C VAL A 31 -8.03 0.20 -0.25
N LEU A 32 -8.02 -1.05 -0.70
CA LEU A 32 -6.83 -1.81 -1.02
C LEU A 32 -6.63 -1.82 -2.55
N THR A 33 -5.43 -1.50 -3.03
CA THR A 33 -5.12 -1.51 -4.46
C THR A 33 -3.67 -1.91 -4.72
N ARG A 34 -3.30 -2.08 -5.99
CA ARG A 34 -1.93 -2.31 -6.43
C ARG A 34 -1.06 -1.09 -6.10
N GLY A 35 0.07 -1.33 -5.47
CA GLY A 35 1.11 -0.35 -5.24
C GLY A 35 2.14 -0.34 -6.37
N LEU A 36 3.27 0.30 -6.09
CA LEU A 36 4.49 0.18 -6.89
C LEU A 36 5.33 -0.99 -6.33
N GLU A 37 6.39 -1.40 -7.05
CA GLU A 37 7.29 -2.48 -6.62
C GLU A 37 6.62 -3.83 -6.29
N SER A 38 5.41 -4.08 -6.80
CA SER A 38 4.60 -5.26 -6.49
C SER A 38 4.20 -5.38 -5.01
N CYS A 39 3.91 -4.26 -4.34
CA CYS A 39 3.24 -4.24 -3.04
C CYS A 39 1.76 -3.84 -3.18
N LEU A 40 0.96 -3.91 -2.11
CA LEU A 40 -0.39 -3.34 -2.11
C LEU A 40 -0.42 -2.06 -1.29
N PHE A 41 -1.19 -1.08 -1.74
CA PHE A 41 -1.51 0.10 -0.95
C PHE A 41 -2.88 -0.03 -0.31
N LEU A 42 -2.93 0.22 1.00
CA LEU A 42 -4.15 0.34 1.78
C LEU A 42 -4.30 1.79 2.24
N TYR A 43 -5.39 2.41 1.82
CA TYR A 43 -5.76 3.77 2.20
C TYR A 43 -6.95 3.77 3.15
N ALA A 44 -6.95 4.69 4.11
CA ALA A 44 -8.20 5.12 4.74
C ALA A 44 -9.10 5.76 3.69
N LYS A 45 -10.43 5.63 3.85
CA LYS A 45 -11.40 6.16 2.86
C LYS A 45 -11.20 7.65 2.56
N ASN A 46 -10.90 8.45 3.58
CA ASN A 46 -10.67 9.88 3.42
C ASN A 46 -9.42 10.18 2.57
N ASP A 47 -8.33 9.42 2.76
CA ASP A 47 -7.10 9.60 1.99
C ASP A 47 -7.23 9.04 0.57
N TRP A 48 -7.99 7.95 0.39
CA TRP A 48 -8.38 7.46 -0.92
C TRP A 48 -9.15 8.52 -1.71
N GLN A 49 -10.13 9.18 -1.09
CA GLN A 49 -10.90 10.24 -1.75
C GLN A 49 -10.02 11.41 -2.18
N LYS A 50 -9.05 11.82 -1.34
CA LYS A 50 -8.07 12.86 -1.73
C LYS A 50 -7.24 12.42 -2.92
N LEU A 51 -6.84 11.16 -2.99
CA LEU A 51 -6.10 10.60 -4.12
C LEU A 51 -6.95 10.56 -5.39
N LEU A 52 -8.22 10.15 -5.30
CA LEU A 52 -9.19 10.21 -6.40
C LEU A 52 -9.30 11.61 -6.98
N THR A 53 -9.50 12.63 -6.13
CA THR A 53 -9.59 14.03 -6.59
C THR A 53 -8.32 14.50 -7.31
N LYS A 54 -7.14 13.99 -6.95
CA LYS A 54 -5.89 14.28 -7.67
C LYS A 54 -5.85 13.55 -9.02
N MET A 55 -6.28 12.30 -9.07
CA MET A 55 -6.31 11.51 -10.30
C MET A 55 -7.30 12.06 -11.33
N GLU A 56 -8.46 12.55 -10.90
CA GLU A 56 -9.48 13.17 -11.77
C GLU A 56 -8.97 14.43 -12.48
N LYS A 57 -7.95 15.09 -11.91
CA LYS A 57 -7.31 16.27 -12.50
C LYS A 57 -6.23 15.93 -13.52
N LEU A 58 -5.89 14.65 -13.70
CA LEU A 58 -4.89 14.24 -14.68
C LEU A 58 -5.42 14.44 -16.11
N PRO A 59 -4.59 14.91 -17.06
CA PRO A 59 -5.03 15.15 -18.42
C PRO A 59 -5.47 13.87 -19.12
N LEU A 60 -6.74 13.80 -19.56
CA LEU A 60 -7.26 12.66 -20.34
C LEU A 60 -6.58 12.51 -21.69
N THR A 61 -5.92 13.55 -22.20
CA THR A 61 -5.16 13.52 -23.47
C THR A 61 -3.84 12.74 -23.34
N LYS A 62 -3.25 12.67 -22.14
CA LYS A 62 -2.00 11.94 -21.89
C LYS A 62 -2.25 10.45 -21.69
N LYS A 63 -1.50 9.61 -22.41
CA LYS A 63 -1.65 8.16 -22.37
C LYS A 63 -1.29 7.61 -20.99
N GLU A 64 -0.18 8.07 -20.44
CA GLU A 64 0.39 7.66 -19.15
C GLU A 64 -0.58 7.95 -18.01
N SER A 65 -1.27 9.09 -18.06
CA SER A 65 -2.32 9.44 -17.10
C SER A 65 -3.46 8.41 -17.10
N ARG A 66 -3.99 8.07 -18.28
CA ARG A 66 -5.07 7.06 -18.38
C ARG A 66 -4.60 5.68 -17.95
N GLU A 67 -3.37 5.30 -18.29
CA GLU A 67 -2.78 4.02 -17.90
C GLU A 67 -2.63 3.91 -16.38
N PHE A 68 -2.07 4.94 -15.74
CA PHE A 68 -1.89 4.96 -14.30
C PHE A 68 -3.24 4.95 -13.55
N THR A 69 -4.21 5.75 -13.99
CA THR A 69 -5.56 5.75 -13.39
C THR A 69 -6.21 4.37 -13.51
N ARG A 70 -6.16 3.73 -14.69
CA ARG A 70 -6.71 2.37 -14.86
C ARG A 70 -5.97 1.35 -14.02
N TYR A 71 -4.65 1.41 -13.99
CA TYR A 71 -3.81 0.52 -13.20
C TYR A 71 -4.21 0.55 -11.72
N LEU A 72 -4.37 1.75 -11.15
CA LEU A 72 -4.68 1.92 -9.73
C LEU A 72 -6.17 1.67 -9.42
N LEU A 73 -7.09 2.17 -10.25
CA LEU A 73 -8.53 2.06 -9.95
C LEU A 73 -9.11 0.68 -10.27
N ALA A 74 -8.72 0.07 -11.40
CA ALA A 74 -9.23 -1.26 -11.74
C ALA A 74 -8.68 -2.34 -10.81
N GLY A 75 -7.55 -2.08 -10.14
CA GLY A 75 -7.00 -2.95 -9.10
C GLY A 75 -7.62 -2.75 -7.72
N ALA A 76 -8.41 -1.70 -7.50
CA ALA A 76 -8.88 -1.33 -6.16
C ALA A 76 -10.07 -2.17 -5.67
N ALA A 77 -10.09 -2.47 -4.38
CA ALA A 77 -11.21 -3.11 -3.69
C ALA A 77 -11.44 -2.44 -2.33
N GLU A 78 -12.71 -2.23 -1.98
CA GLU A 78 -13.07 -1.84 -0.62
C GLU A 78 -12.86 -3.00 0.35
N VAL A 79 -12.29 -2.69 1.52
CA VAL A 79 -12.06 -3.66 2.60
C VAL A 79 -12.60 -3.13 3.91
N LYS A 80 -13.10 -4.04 4.75
CA LYS A 80 -13.51 -3.78 6.12
C LYS A 80 -12.77 -4.71 7.08
N PHE A 81 -12.63 -4.26 8.31
CA PHE A 81 -12.13 -5.11 9.37
C PHE A 81 -13.15 -6.15 9.77
N ASP A 82 -12.68 -7.37 10.04
CA ASP A 82 -13.41 -8.31 10.86
C ASP A 82 -13.27 -7.99 12.35
N SER A 83 -13.94 -8.78 13.21
CA SER A 83 -13.92 -8.60 14.66
C SER A 83 -12.53 -8.73 15.30
N LEU A 84 -11.54 -9.30 14.60
CA LEU A 84 -10.16 -9.43 15.07
C LEU A 84 -9.24 -8.32 14.53
N GLY A 85 -9.78 -7.42 13.69
CA GLY A 85 -9.03 -6.35 13.03
C GLY A 85 -8.17 -6.85 11.87
N ARG A 86 -8.65 -7.88 11.15
CA ARG A 86 -8.06 -8.36 9.90
C ARG A 86 -8.84 -7.83 8.70
N ILE A 87 -8.16 -7.69 7.57
CA ILE A 87 -8.80 -7.41 6.28
C ILE A 87 -8.68 -8.60 5.35
N MET A 88 -9.65 -8.80 4.48
CA MET A 88 -9.54 -9.76 3.39
C MET A 88 -8.79 -9.14 2.22
N VAL A 89 -7.71 -9.78 1.78
CA VAL A 89 -6.97 -9.38 0.58
C VAL A 89 -7.52 -10.20 -0.60
N PRO A 90 -8.16 -9.60 -1.61
CA PRO A 90 -8.64 -10.34 -2.78
C PRO A 90 -7.55 -11.17 -3.47
N ALA A 91 -7.92 -12.32 -4.04
CA ALA A 91 -6.96 -13.26 -4.63
C ALA A 91 -6.05 -12.61 -5.70
N TYR A 92 -6.62 -11.79 -6.58
CA TYR A 92 -5.88 -11.10 -7.64
C TYR A 92 -4.86 -10.07 -7.10
N LEU A 93 -5.09 -9.52 -5.90
CA LEU A 93 -4.14 -8.63 -5.24
C LEU A 93 -3.06 -9.42 -4.52
N ARG A 94 -3.40 -10.57 -3.91
CA ARG A 94 -2.39 -11.48 -3.34
C ARG A 94 -1.44 -12.00 -4.41
N GLU A 95 -1.97 -12.39 -5.57
CA GLU A 95 -1.18 -12.84 -6.71
C GLU A 95 -0.26 -11.73 -7.21
N TYR A 96 -0.80 -10.53 -7.44
CA TYR A 96 -0.02 -9.37 -7.87
C TYR A 96 1.13 -9.04 -6.90
N ALA A 97 0.87 -9.10 -5.60
CA ALA A 97 1.86 -8.74 -4.57
C ALA A 97 2.66 -9.92 -4.00
N PHE A 98 2.50 -11.11 -4.59
CA PHE A 98 3.17 -12.34 -4.18
C PHE A 98 2.96 -12.70 -2.70
N LEU A 99 1.82 -12.32 -2.11
CA LEU A 99 1.51 -12.59 -0.71
C LEU A 99 1.19 -14.07 -0.53
N THR A 100 2.08 -14.80 0.14
CA THR A 100 1.97 -16.26 0.32
C THR A 100 1.87 -16.71 1.77
N ASP A 101 2.72 -16.19 2.66
CA ASP A 101 2.78 -16.64 4.06
C ASP A 101 2.92 -15.45 5.02
N GLU A 102 4.06 -14.78 5.04
CA GLU A 102 4.29 -13.62 5.90
C GLU A 102 4.16 -12.30 5.13
N THR A 103 3.40 -11.37 5.68
CA THR A 103 3.14 -10.04 5.13
C THR A 103 3.77 -8.97 6.02
N SER A 104 4.67 -8.16 5.45
CA SER A 104 5.15 -6.93 6.06
C SER A 104 4.12 -5.82 5.84
N VAL A 105 3.65 -5.23 6.93
CA VAL A 105 2.66 -4.15 6.98
C VAL A 105 3.37 -2.87 7.38
N ILE A 106 3.45 -1.91 6.46
CA ILE A 106 4.35 -0.76 6.56
C ILE A 106 3.54 0.52 6.53
N GLY A 107 3.68 1.38 7.52
CA GLY A 107 3.10 2.71 7.52
C GLY A 107 4.00 3.73 6.84
N VAL A 108 3.51 4.40 5.80
CA VAL A 108 4.25 5.44 5.05
C VAL A 108 3.43 6.74 4.95
N GLY A 109 3.06 7.27 6.11
CA GLY A 109 2.33 8.53 6.27
C GLY A 109 0.83 8.37 6.01
N GLN A 110 0.43 8.54 4.74
CA GLN A 110 -0.98 8.57 4.30
C GLN A 110 -1.53 7.22 3.84
N ARG A 111 -0.66 6.22 3.69
CA ARG A 111 -1.03 4.87 3.30
C ARG A 111 -0.31 3.84 4.13
N VAL A 112 -0.88 2.64 4.15
CA VAL A 112 -0.23 1.42 4.60
C VAL A 112 0.17 0.63 3.36
N GLU A 113 1.34 0.02 3.36
CA GLU A 113 1.78 -0.90 2.32
C GLU A 113 1.78 -2.33 2.85
N LEU A 114 1.36 -3.27 2.02
CA LEU A 114 1.39 -4.70 2.30
C LEU A 114 2.34 -5.35 1.31
N TRP A 115 3.37 -5.99 1.84
CA TRP A 115 4.43 -6.62 1.08
C TRP A 115 4.59 -8.08 1.48
N ASP A 116 4.95 -8.93 0.53
CA ASP A 116 5.59 -10.19 0.87
C ASP A 116 6.87 -9.92 1.66
N LYS A 117 7.07 -10.61 2.78
CA LYS A 117 8.20 -10.38 3.70
C LYS A 117 9.56 -10.45 2.99
N ILE A 118 9.79 -11.50 2.20
CA ILE A 118 11.09 -11.74 1.57
C ILE A 118 11.38 -10.63 0.55
N ARG A 119 10.36 -10.24 -0.22
CA ARG A 119 10.45 -9.14 -1.19
C ARG A 119 10.72 -7.80 -0.50
N TRP A 120 10.03 -7.51 0.60
CA TRP A 120 10.26 -6.30 1.38
C TRP A 120 11.68 -6.26 1.93
N GLU A 121 12.15 -7.33 2.57
CA GLU A 121 13.50 -7.38 3.13
C GLU A 121 14.58 -7.18 2.05
N LYS A 122 14.38 -7.76 0.86
CA LYS A 122 15.27 -7.53 -0.28
C LYS A 122 15.23 -6.08 -0.74
N TYR A 123 14.05 -5.53 -0.96
CA TYR A 123 13.88 -4.14 -1.39
C TYR A 123 14.51 -3.17 -0.38
N ARG A 124 14.20 -3.32 0.91
CA ARG A 124 14.71 -2.48 1.99
C ARG A 124 16.24 -2.49 2.03
N LYS A 125 16.88 -3.66 1.95
CA LYS A 125 18.35 -3.77 1.92
C LYS A 125 18.97 -3.06 0.72
N GLU A 126 18.33 -3.11 -0.45
CA GLU A 126 18.81 -2.40 -1.63
C GLU A 126 18.66 -0.88 -1.52
N VAL A 127 17.59 -0.41 -0.87
CA VAL A 127 17.38 1.02 -0.59
C VAL A 127 18.35 1.52 0.48
N GLU A 128 18.56 0.76 1.57
CA GLU A 128 19.49 1.10 2.66
C GLU A 128 20.91 1.36 2.13
N LYS A 129 21.39 0.53 1.17
CA LYS A 129 22.70 0.70 0.52
C LYS A 129 22.85 2.01 -0.27
N LYS A 130 21.73 2.59 -0.71
CA LYS A 130 21.68 3.80 -1.53
C LYS A 130 21.13 5.00 -0.77
N SER A 131 20.95 4.87 0.55
CA SER A 131 20.25 5.86 1.35
C SER A 131 20.89 7.26 1.29
N GLU A 132 22.23 7.33 1.29
CA GLU A 132 22.97 8.59 1.13
C GLU A 132 22.77 9.22 -0.25
N GLU A 133 22.88 8.44 -1.33
CA GLU A 133 22.66 8.92 -2.70
C GLU A 133 21.22 9.42 -2.91
N ILE A 134 20.25 8.69 -2.35
CA ILE A 134 18.84 9.07 -2.38
C ILE A 134 18.65 10.38 -1.62
N ALA A 135 19.20 10.51 -0.41
CA ALA A 135 19.10 11.73 0.37
C ALA A 135 19.66 12.94 -0.39
N GLN A 136 20.82 12.78 -1.01
CA GLN A 136 21.43 13.83 -1.83
C GLN A 136 20.55 14.24 -3.02
N SER A 137 19.91 13.29 -3.70
CA SER A 137 18.99 13.59 -4.81
C SER A 137 17.71 14.33 -4.37
N LEU A 138 17.33 14.20 -3.10
CA LEU A 138 16.15 14.85 -2.53
C LEU A 138 16.43 16.28 -2.08
N GLU A 139 17.67 16.65 -1.76
CA GLU A 139 18.05 18.04 -1.50
C GLU A 139 17.71 18.95 -2.70
N GLU A 140 17.84 18.43 -3.92
CA GLU A 140 17.45 19.12 -5.16
C GLU A 140 15.94 19.41 -5.25
N LEU A 141 15.12 18.66 -4.49
CA LEU A 141 13.67 18.85 -4.36
C LEU A 141 13.28 19.71 -3.16
N GLY A 142 14.25 20.25 -2.41
CA GLY A 142 14.04 21.12 -1.26
C GLY A 142 13.50 20.41 -0.02
N LEU A 143 13.79 19.11 0.11
CA LEU A 143 13.47 18.28 1.27
C LEU A 143 14.69 18.05 2.16
#